data_AF-J7H614-F1
#
_entry.id   AF-J7H614-F1
#
_cell.length_a   1.000
_cell.length_b   1.000
_cell.length_c   1.000
_cell.angle_alpha   90.00
_cell.angle_beta   90.00
_cell.angle_gamma   90.00
#
_symmetry.space_group_name_H-M   'P 1'
#
loop_
_entity.id
_entity.type
_entity.pdbx_description
1 polymer ?
#
loop_
_entity_poly.entity_id
_entity_poly.type
_entity_poly.pdbx_seq_one_letter_code
_entity_poly.pdbx_strand_id
1 'polypeptide(L)'
;GFVAHVESTCLLDDDGTAKDFTYCISFNKDLLTCWDPEENKMVPCEFGVLNPLANGISHYLNQQDTLMQRLRNGLQNCTTHTQPFWGSLTHRT
;
A
#
# COMPACT_ATOMS: atom_id res chain seq x y z
N GLY A 1 22.03 -12.44 0.02
CA GLY A 1 20.90 -12.38 0.96
C GLY A 1 19.63 -12.01 0.22
N PHE A 2 18.46 -12.25 0.80
CA PHE A 2 17.17 -11.80 0.26
C PHE A 2 16.79 -10.42 0.82
N VAL A 3 15.84 -9.75 0.18
CA VAL A 3 15.29 -8.44 0.60
C VAL A 3 13.77 -8.52 0.60
N ALA A 4 13.14 -7.99 1.65
CA ALA A 4 11.69 -7.80 1.72
C ALA A 4 11.36 -6.31 1.62
N HIS A 5 10.25 -5.98 0.96
CA HIS A 5 9.71 -4.63 0.88
C HIS A 5 8.31 -4.60 1.51
N VAL A 6 8.06 -3.55 2.28
CA VAL A 6 6.74 -3.15 2.74
C VAL A 6 6.53 -1.76 2.17
N GLU A 7 5.92 -1.70 0.99
CA GLU A 7 5.85 -0.48 0.19
C GLU A 7 4.43 0.09 0.24
N SER A 8 4.34 1.41 0.41
CA SER A 8 3.09 2.15 0.29
C SER A 8 3.28 3.32 -0.64
N THR A 9 2.38 3.49 -1.60
CA THR A 9 2.42 4.60 -2.55
C THR A 9 1.15 5.43 -2.41
N CYS A 10 1.32 6.75 -2.41
CA CYS A 10 0.23 7.72 -2.45
C CYS A 10 0.35 8.49 -3.77
N LEU A 11 -0.68 8.43 -4.61
CA LEU A 11 -0.80 9.29 -5.78
C LEU A 11 -1.65 10.50 -5.40
N LEU A 12 -1.13 11.70 -5.57
CA LEU A 12 -1.83 12.95 -5.28
C LEU A 12 -1.78 13.88 -6.50
N ASP A 13 -2.78 14.74 -6.66
CA ASP A 13 -2.74 15.85 -7.62
C ASP A 13 -1.95 17.06 -7.08
N ASP A 14 -1.80 18.11 -7.89
CA ASP A 14 -1.03 19.30 -7.52
C ASP A 14 -1.60 20.02 -6.30
N ASP A 15 -2.92 19.95 -6.11
CA ASP A 15 -3.65 20.53 -4.97
C ASP A 15 -3.50 19.69 -3.69
N GLY A 16 -2.83 18.54 -3.75
CA GLY A 16 -2.60 17.64 -2.62
C GLY A 16 -3.77 16.73 -2.29
N THR A 17 -4.71 16.56 -3.21
CA THR A 17 -5.81 15.61 -3.08
C THR A 17 -5.33 14.21 -3.49
N ALA A 18 -5.37 13.25 -2.56
CA ALA A 18 -5.08 11.86 -2.87
C ALA A 18 -6.06 11.29 -3.92
N LYS A 19 -5.52 10.72 -4.99
CA LYS A 19 -6.25 10.07 -6.09
C LYS A 19 -6.19 8.57 -6.03
N ASP A 20 -5.09 8.02 -5.53
CA ASP A 20 -4.89 6.58 -5.40
C ASP A 20 -3.96 6.24 -4.23
N PHE A 21 -4.09 5.03 -3.70
CA PHE A 21 -3.29 4.52 -2.61
C PHE A 21 -3.06 3.02 -2.79
N THR A 22 -1.79 2.61 -2.75
CA THR A 22 -1.40 1.20 -2.75
C THR A 22 -0.60 0.85 -1.50
N TYR A 23 -0.72 -0.41 -1.08
CA TYR A 23 0.10 -0.99 -0.03
C TYR A 23 0.41 -2.44 -0.40
N CYS A 24 1.68 -2.76 -0.58
CA CYS A 24 2.10 -4.05 -1.12
C CYS A 24 3.30 -4.63 -0.37
N ILE A 25 3.37 -5.95 -0.33
CA ILE A 25 4.46 -6.72 0.24
C ILE A 25 5.17 -7.48 -0.87
N SER A 26 6.49 -7.32 -0.94
CA SER A 26 7.33 -7.99 -1.93
C SER A 26 8.49 -8.71 -1.25
N PHE A 27 8.90 -9.85 -1.77
CA PHE A 27 10.06 -10.61 -1.29
C PHE A 27 10.96 -11.01 -2.45
N ASN A 28 12.25 -10.73 -2.35
CA ASN A 28 13.23 -11.03 -3.38
C ASN A 28 12.86 -10.45 -4.77
N LYS A 29 12.30 -9.23 -4.77
CA LYS A 29 11.74 -8.52 -5.95
C LYS A 29 10.48 -9.16 -6.56
N ASP A 30 9.90 -10.15 -5.90
CA ASP A 30 8.62 -10.76 -6.30
C ASP A 30 7.47 -10.14 -5.50
N LEU A 31 6.41 -9.70 -6.17
CA LEU A 31 5.28 -8.98 -5.59
C LEU A 31 4.26 -9.98 -5.04
N LEU A 32 4.23 -10.15 -3.73
CA LEU A 32 3.46 -11.23 -3.12
C LEU A 32 1.98 -10.89 -2.95
N THR A 33 1.68 -9.75 -2.36
CA THR A 33 0.30 -9.37 -2.00
C THR A 33 0.13 -7.87 -1.92
N CYS A 34 -1.04 -7.37 -2.30
CA CYS A 34 -1.40 -5.96 -2.27
C CYS A 34 -2.76 -5.74 -1.61
N TRP A 35 -2.92 -4.56 -1.02
CA TRP A 35 -4.21 -4.07 -0.55
C TRP A 35 -5.16 -3.86 -1.72
N ASP A 36 -6.32 -4.49 -1.64
CA ASP A 36 -7.44 -4.27 -2.53
C ASP A 36 -8.52 -3.46 -1.77
N PRO A 37 -8.80 -2.20 -2.16
CA PRO A 37 -9.82 -1.39 -1.51
C PRO A 37 -11.25 -1.85 -1.82
N GLU A 38 -11.50 -2.52 -2.94
CA GLU A 38 -12.82 -3.04 -3.31
C GLU A 38 -13.18 -4.27 -2.48
N GLU A 39 -12.20 -5.18 -2.30
CA GLU A 39 -12.36 -6.36 -1.45
C GLU A 39 -12.05 -6.10 0.03
N ASN A 40 -11.52 -4.91 0.34
CA ASN A 40 -11.22 -4.43 1.69
C ASN A 40 -10.28 -5.37 2.46
N LYS A 41 -9.27 -5.92 1.77
CA LYS A 41 -8.32 -6.91 2.28
C LYS A 41 -7.03 -6.95 1.45
N MET A 42 -5.99 -7.59 1.98
CA MET A 42 -4.80 -8.00 1.23
C MET A 42 -5.14 -9.18 0.32
N VAL A 43 -4.83 -9.06 -0.97
CA VAL A 43 -5.08 -10.06 -2.01
C VAL A 43 -3.73 -10.51 -2.60
N PRO A 44 -3.48 -11.83 -2.72
CA PRO A 44 -2.28 -12.35 -3.37
C PRO A 44 -2.16 -11.88 -4.83
N CYS A 45 -0.97 -11.45 -5.22
CA CYS A 45 -0.63 -11.03 -6.58
C CYS A 45 0.30 -12.02 -7.29
N GLU A 46 1.08 -12.80 -6.52
CA GLU A 46 2.01 -13.80 -7.05
C GLU A 46 1.36 -15.18 -7.11
N PHE A 47 1.33 -15.76 -8.32
CA PHE A 47 0.65 -17.03 -8.62
C PHE A 47 1.61 -18.15 -9.04
N GLY A 48 2.92 -17.89 -9.04
CA GLY A 48 3.97 -18.87 -9.32
C GLY A 48 4.44 -19.60 -8.06
N VAL A 49 5.76 -19.80 -7.95
CA VAL A 49 6.38 -20.64 -6.92
C VAL A 49 6.11 -20.12 -5.51
N LEU A 50 6.00 -18.80 -5.35
CA LEU A 50 5.80 -18.16 -4.06
C LEU A 50 4.31 -17.95 -3.71
N ASN A 51 3.37 -18.46 -4.52
CA ASN A 51 1.94 -18.37 -4.24
C ASN A 51 1.53 -18.87 -2.83
N PRO A 52 2.07 -19.98 -2.30
CA PRO A 52 1.78 -20.39 -0.92
C PRO A 52 2.22 -19.34 0.12
N LEU A 53 3.36 -18.68 -0.11
CA LEU A 53 3.86 -17.61 0.75
C LEU A 53 2.98 -16.35 0.64
N ALA A 54 2.59 -15.97 -0.58
CA ALA A 54 1.68 -14.86 -0.84
C ALA A 54 0.32 -15.03 -0.14
N ASN A 55 -0.28 -16.22 -0.21
CA ASN A 55 -1.50 -16.55 0.51
C ASN A 55 -1.31 -16.50 2.03
N GLY A 56 -0.21 -17.07 2.54
CA GLY A 56 0.10 -17.07 3.97
C GLY A 56 0.25 -15.66 4.55
N ILE A 57 0.98 -14.79 3.86
CA ILE A 57 1.16 -13.38 4.27
C ILE A 57 -0.17 -12.63 4.18
N SER A 58 -0.91 -12.78 3.07
CA SER A 58 -2.23 -12.14 2.92
C SER A 58 -3.17 -12.53 4.05
N HIS A 59 -3.27 -13.82 4.36
CA HIS A 59 -4.10 -14.33 5.44
C HIS A 59 -3.70 -13.74 6.81
N TYR A 60 -2.41 -13.73 7.12
CA TYR A 60 -1.89 -13.18 8.37
C TYR A 60 -2.21 -11.68 8.52
N LEU A 61 -1.98 -10.90 7.47
CA LEU A 61 -2.22 -9.45 7.48
C LEU A 61 -3.71 -9.12 7.58
N ASN A 62 -4.57 -9.91 6.93
CA ASN A 62 -6.02 -9.73 6.97
C ASN A 62 -6.63 -9.94 8.37
N GLN A 63 -5.91 -10.56 9.29
CA GLN A 63 -6.30 -10.72 10.69
C GLN A 63 -5.84 -9.56 11.59
N GLN A 64 -5.10 -8.60 11.05
CA GLN A 64 -4.57 -7.46 11.80
C GLN A 64 -5.53 -6.26 11.69
N ASP A 65 -6.46 -6.13 12.63
CA ASP A 65 -7.48 -5.06 12.63
C ASP A 65 -6.89 -3.65 12.49
N THR A 66 -5.79 -3.37 13.20
CA THR A 66 -5.13 -2.06 13.16
C THR A 66 -4.59 -1.74 11.77
N LEU A 67 -4.03 -2.74 11.07
CA LEU A 67 -3.58 -2.59 9.70
C LEU A 67 -4.77 -2.40 8.76
N MET A 68 -5.81 -3.24 8.85
CA MET A 68 -7.00 -3.14 8.00
C MET A 68 -7.66 -1.76 8.14
N GLN A 69 -7.78 -1.23 9.35
CA GLN A 69 -8.28 0.13 9.58
C GLN A 69 -7.36 1.20 9.01
N ARG A 70 -6.03 1.04 9.13
CA ARG A 70 -5.07 1.98 8.52
C ARG A 70 -5.21 2.03 7.00
N LEU A 71 -5.34 0.87 6.35
CA LEU A 71 -5.41 0.78 4.87
C LEU A 71 -6.73 1.29 4.32
N ARG A 72 -7.86 1.04 5.01
CA ARG A 72 -9.17 1.66 4.69
C ARG A 72 -9.10 3.18 4.65
N ASN A 73 -8.32 3.77 5.55
CA ASN A 73 -8.12 5.21 5.62
C ASN A 73 -6.95 5.69 4.76
N GLY A 74 -6.42 4.86 3.86
CA GLY A 74 -5.20 5.12 3.09
C GLY A 74 -5.21 6.46 2.36
N LEU A 75 -6.25 6.76 1.58
CA LEU A 75 -6.38 8.04 0.86
C LEU A 75 -6.39 9.24 1.80
N GLN A 76 -7.17 9.19 2.89
CA GLN A 76 -7.20 10.27 3.88
C GLN A 76 -5.84 10.43 4.57
N ASN A 77 -5.19 9.32 4.90
CA ASN A 77 -3.87 9.31 5.50
C ASN A 77 -2.82 9.93 4.57
N CYS A 78 -2.89 9.64 3.26
CA CYS A 78 -2.03 10.26 2.25
C CYS A 78 -2.17 11.79 2.28
N THR A 79 -3.40 12.30 2.14
CA THR A 79 -3.68 13.75 2.17
C THR A 79 -3.20 14.38 3.47
N THR A 80 -3.54 13.81 4.63
CA THR A 80 -3.14 14.35 5.93
C THR A 80 -1.63 14.36 6.12
N HIS A 81 -0.95 13.30 5.67
CA HIS A 81 0.49 13.16 5.85
C HIS A 81 1.29 14.13 4.97
N THR A 82 0.84 14.37 3.74
CA THR A 82 1.54 15.23 2.77
C THR A 82 1.17 16.71 2.88
N GLN A 83 0.01 17.04 3.47
CA GLN A 83 -0.50 18.40 3.65
C GLN A 83 0.56 19.46 4.02
N PRO A 84 1.47 19.24 4.99
CA PRO A 84 2.40 20.29 5.41
C PRO A 84 3.50 20.62 4.40
N PHE A 85 3.76 19.77 3.41
CA PHE A 85 4.88 19.96 2.47
C PHE A 85 4.52 19.85 0.99
N TRP A 86 3.34 19.30 0.64
CA TRP A 86 3.00 18.98 -0.75
C TRP A 86 3.01 20.20 -1.67
N GLY A 87 2.35 21.29 -1.27
CA GLY A 87 2.29 22.51 -2.08
C GLY A 87 3.66 23.13 -2.39
N SER A 88 4.63 23.00 -1.48
CA SER A 88 6.02 23.46 -1.69
C SER A 88 6.78 22.62 -2.72
N LEU A 89 6.34 21.38 -2.97
CA LEU A 89 6.94 20.48 -3.94
C LEU A 89 6.30 20.63 -5.33
N THR A 90 4.99 20.87 -5.41
CA THR A 90 4.23 20.92 -6.66
C THR A 90 4.13 22.32 -7.26
N HIS A 91 4.05 23.37 -6.44
CA HIS A 91 3.95 24.76 -6.91
C HIS A 91 5.28 25.51 -6.88
N ARG A 92 6.35 24.88 -7.37
CA ARG A 92 7.61 25.60 -7.60
C ARG A 92 7.41 26.56 -8.77
N THR A 93 7.35 27.85 -8.44
CA THR A 93 7.42 28.96 -9.39
C THR A 93 8.77 29.06 -10.06
#